data_AF-A0A8R1XMP1-F1
#
_entry.id   AF-A0A8R1XMP1-F1
#
_cell.length_a   1.000
_cell.length_b   1.000
_cell.length_c   1.000
_cell.angle_alpha   90.00
_cell.angle_beta   90.00
_cell.angle_gamma   90.00
#
_symmetry.space_group_name_H-M   'P 1'
#
loop_
_entity.id
_entity.type
_entity.pdbx_description
1 polymer ?
#
loop_
_entity_poly.entity_id
_entity_poly.type
_entity_poly.pdbx_seq_one_letter_code
_entity_poly.pdbx_strand_id
1 'polypeptide(L)'
;MTETSSLEDCIAIACVALASVSGLISNSVSLYIARTRARFRNAFGILCSGFLICNLQAIFVHFTWCTIVLSVKSPAFASPQLFIVRLMGLLLNAGWFGSLLLHFFTALNRFSAFVFATKYNQLWSQSNAFKIVIIAWTSSMVYCTHHLYENCALLFHDGSAYRWLHNTTFHGQICSNINAAVSLLIIMAMACIDFITLIKMLAYRRAMRRNMGISVVGSCKFGMIYVSFVLSFNVTPHFSTDKWILFVSSTIGWILAHSLNGLCFLIFNRNLLCKKKLRAMTVTPIANF
;
A
#
# COMPACT_ATOMS: atom_id res chain seq x y z
N MET A 1 29.96 -22.05 -5.12
CA MET A 1 29.24 -20.77 -5.10
C MET A 1 30.18 -19.72 -5.67
N THR A 2 29.83 -19.05 -6.76
CA THR A 2 30.72 -18.08 -7.41
C THR A 2 30.73 -16.78 -6.61
N GLU A 3 31.86 -16.08 -6.53
CA GLU A 3 31.96 -14.74 -5.92
C GLU A 3 30.96 -13.75 -6.53
N THR A 4 30.57 -13.97 -7.78
CA THR A 4 29.52 -13.19 -8.44
C THR A 4 28.17 -13.34 -7.75
N SER A 5 27.77 -14.55 -7.35
CA SER A 5 26.48 -14.78 -6.69
C SER A 5 26.40 -14.14 -5.30
N SER A 6 27.50 -14.12 -4.54
CA SER A 6 27.51 -13.47 -3.22
C SER A 6 27.39 -11.95 -3.34
N LEU A 7 28.06 -11.33 -4.33
CA LEU A 7 27.93 -9.89 -4.59
C LEU A 7 26.50 -9.52 -5.01
N GLU A 8 25.88 -10.29 -5.89
CA GLU A 8 24.50 -10.06 -6.34
C GLU A 8 23.49 -10.13 -5.19
N ASP A 9 23.63 -11.12 -4.29
CA ASP A 9 22.78 -11.24 -3.11
C ASP A 9 22.94 -10.03 -2.17
N CYS A 10 24.17 -9.55 -1.96
CA CYS A 10 24.44 -8.35 -1.16
C CYS A 10 23.78 -7.11 -1.77
N ILE A 11 23.83 -6.95 -3.10
CA ILE A 11 23.16 -5.86 -3.81
C ILE A 11 21.64 -5.97 -3.63
N ALA A 12 21.07 -7.17 -3.80
CA ALA A 12 19.63 -7.40 -3.62
C ALA A 12 19.16 -7.08 -2.19
N ILE A 13 19.90 -7.53 -1.16
CA ILE A 13 19.62 -7.19 0.25
C ILE A 13 19.68 -5.68 0.46
N ALA A 14 20.71 -4.99 -0.05
CA ALA A 14 20.85 -3.54 0.09
C ALA A 14 19.67 -2.80 -0.55
N CYS A 15 19.25 -3.19 -1.74
CA CYS A 15 18.09 -2.61 -2.42
C CYS A 15 16.79 -2.84 -1.62
N VAL A 16 16.53 -4.06 -1.15
CA VAL A 16 15.35 -4.38 -0.34
C VAL A 16 15.38 -3.59 0.96
N ALA A 17 16.52 -3.51 1.64
CA ALA A 17 16.68 -2.79 2.90
C ALA A 17 16.41 -1.29 2.73
N LEU A 18 17.02 -0.65 1.72
CA LEU A 18 16.81 0.78 1.45
C LEU A 18 15.34 1.09 1.13
N ALA A 19 14.71 0.31 0.24
CA ALA A 19 13.30 0.47 -0.10
C ALA A 19 12.39 0.24 1.11
N SER A 20 12.68 -0.77 1.93
CA SER A 20 11.87 -1.13 3.09
C SER A 20 12.00 -0.13 4.23
N VAL A 21 13.22 0.31 4.57
CA VAL A 21 13.45 1.30 5.63
C VAL A 21 12.75 2.62 5.30
N SER A 22 12.83 3.09 4.05
CA SER A 22 12.11 4.30 3.62
C SER A 22 10.59 4.13 3.74
N GLY A 23 10.07 2.95 3.41
CA GLY A 23 8.67 2.59 3.54
C GLY A 23 8.18 2.51 4.99
N LEU A 24 8.95 1.85 5.86
CA LEU A 24 8.64 1.71 7.27
C LEU A 24 8.61 3.08 7.96
N ILE A 25 9.59 3.94 7.70
CA ILE A 25 9.64 5.29 8.27
C ILE A 25 8.43 6.11 7.79
N SER A 26 8.21 6.18 6.48
CA SER A 26 7.14 7.01 5.90
C SER A 26 5.74 6.57 6.36
N ASN A 27 5.46 5.26 6.38
CA ASN A 27 4.18 4.73 6.85
C ASN A 27 4.02 4.86 8.38
N SER A 28 5.08 4.66 9.17
CA SER A 28 5.02 4.82 10.63
C SER A 28 4.78 6.26 11.06
N VAL A 29 5.48 7.22 10.46
CA VAL A 29 5.27 8.65 10.73
C VAL A 29 3.85 9.06 10.32
N SER A 30 3.36 8.57 9.18
CA SER A 30 1.98 8.81 8.72
C SER A 30 0.95 8.25 9.70
N LEU A 31 1.17 7.02 10.16
CA LEU A 31 0.28 6.35 11.12
C LEU A 31 0.26 7.11 12.43
N TYR A 32 1.43 7.49 12.96
CA TYR A 32 1.53 8.30 14.16
C TYR A 32 0.73 9.61 14.02
N ILE A 33 0.87 10.32 12.90
CA ILE A 33 0.11 11.55 12.63
C ILE A 33 -1.40 11.28 12.54
N ALA A 34 -1.81 10.24 11.82
CA ALA A 34 -3.20 9.85 11.66
C ALA A 34 -3.86 9.51 13.00
N ARG A 35 -3.12 8.92 13.95
CA ARG A 35 -3.64 8.53 15.27
C ARG A 35 -3.61 9.65 16.30
N THR A 36 -2.62 10.54 16.24
CA THR A 36 -2.43 11.58 17.29
C THR A 36 -3.13 12.89 16.99
N ARG A 37 -3.31 13.27 15.72
CA ARG A 37 -3.88 14.59 15.39
C ARG A 37 -5.40 14.55 15.42
N ALA A 38 -5.99 15.49 16.17
CA ALA A 38 -7.45 15.64 16.30
C ALA A 38 -8.20 15.70 14.95
N ARG A 39 -7.58 16.26 13.90
CA ARG A 39 -8.18 16.33 12.55
C ARG A 39 -8.47 14.96 11.93
N PHE A 40 -7.72 13.92 12.29
CA PHE A 40 -7.89 12.56 11.78
C PHE A 40 -8.73 11.68 12.72
N ARG A 41 -9.32 12.25 13.78
CA ARG A 41 -10.31 11.56 14.60
C ARG A 41 -11.67 11.54 13.89
N ASN A 42 -11.72 10.90 12.72
CA ASN A 42 -12.92 10.71 11.91
C ASN A 42 -12.79 9.40 11.10
N ALA A 43 -13.86 9.02 10.37
CA ALA A 43 -13.87 7.81 9.55
C ALA A 43 -12.69 7.73 8.58
N PHE A 44 -12.36 8.83 7.90
CA PHE A 44 -11.22 8.92 6.99
C PHE A 44 -9.90 8.56 7.68
N GLY A 45 -9.60 9.15 8.84
CA GLY A 45 -8.35 8.86 9.56
C GLY A 45 -8.25 7.42 10.08
N ILE A 46 -9.38 6.79 10.40
CA ILE A 46 -9.42 5.36 10.76
C ILE A 46 -9.11 4.49 9.55
N LEU A 47 -9.74 4.73 8.40
CA LEU A 47 -9.46 4.02 7.15
C LEU A 47 -8.00 4.22 6.73
N CYS A 48 -7.48 5.44 6.84
CA CYS A 48 -6.08 5.74 6.59
C CYS A 48 -5.14 4.95 7.48
N SER A 49 -5.45 4.88 8.78
CA SER A 49 -4.66 4.09 9.72
C SER A 49 -4.66 2.62 9.34
N GLY A 50 -5.81 2.08 8.90
CA GLY A 50 -5.93 0.69 8.46
C GLY A 50 -5.01 0.35 7.29
N PHE A 51 -5.03 1.13 6.20
CA PHE A 51 -4.18 0.82 5.06
C PHE A 51 -2.70 1.02 5.37
N LEU A 52 -2.34 1.99 6.23
CA LEU A 52 -0.96 2.19 6.69
C LEU A 52 -0.45 0.97 7.47
N ILE A 53 -1.30 0.36 8.29
CA ILE A 53 -0.98 -0.90 9.00
C ILE A 53 -0.75 -2.03 7.99
N CYS A 54 -1.60 -2.16 6.97
CA CYS A 54 -1.42 -3.17 5.91
C CYS A 54 -0.10 -2.97 5.15
N ASN A 55 0.27 -1.72 4.85
CA ASN A 55 1.56 -1.42 4.22
C ASN A 55 2.74 -1.78 5.13
N LEU A 56 2.67 -1.45 6.43
CA LEU A 56 3.71 -1.79 7.39
C LEU A 56 3.88 -3.31 7.49
N GLN A 57 2.78 -4.08 7.54
CA GLN A 57 2.82 -5.54 7.51
C GLN A 57 3.52 -6.06 6.25
N ALA A 58 3.10 -5.62 5.06
CA ALA A 58 3.69 -6.07 3.80
C ALA A 58 5.18 -5.74 3.68
N ILE A 59 5.57 -4.50 4.01
CA ILE A 59 6.97 -4.06 3.98
C ILE A 59 7.80 -4.84 5.00
N PHE A 60 7.27 -5.07 6.20
CA PHE A 60 7.98 -5.83 7.23
C PHE A 60 8.22 -7.28 6.78
N VAL A 61 7.22 -7.94 6.21
CA VAL A 61 7.34 -9.30 5.65
C VAL A 61 8.36 -9.34 4.51
N HIS A 62 8.27 -8.40 3.56
CA HIS A 62 9.28 -8.27 2.49
C HIS A 62 10.70 -8.14 3.06
N PHE A 63 10.91 -7.19 3.97
CA PHE A 63 12.23 -6.89 4.50
C PHE A 63 12.84 -8.09 5.22
N THR A 64 12.08 -8.66 6.16
CA THR A 64 12.54 -9.78 6.98
C THR A 64 12.74 -11.04 6.15
N TRP A 65 11.75 -11.42 5.34
CA TRP A 65 11.81 -12.67 4.60
C TRP A 65 12.87 -12.65 3.50
N CYS A 66 12.95 -11.58 2.70
CA CYS A 66 13.98 -11.50 1.66
C CYS A 66 15.39 -11.52 2.27
N THR A 67 15.59 -10.83 3.41
CA THR A 67 16.87 -10.85 4.12
C THR A 67 17.23 -12.25 4.61
N ILE A 68 16.28 -12.99 5.20
CA ILE A 68 16.48 -14.36 5.67
C ILE A 68 16.85 -15.29 4.52
N VAL A 69 16.06 -15.29 3.43
CA VAL A 69 16.30 -16.15 2.27
C VAL A 69 17.69 -15.90 1.67
N LEU A 70 18.05 -14.62 1.47
CA LEU A 70 19.32 -14.23 0.86
C LEU A 70 20.53 -14.41 1.80
N SER A 71 20.33 -14.39 3.12
CA SER A 71 21.42 -14.53 4.08
C SER A 71 21.68 -15.99 4.46
N VAL A 72 20.62 -16.78 4.67
CA VAL A 72 20.73 -18.18 5.10
C VAL A 72 20.97 -19.12 3.92
N LYS A 73 20.41 -18.82 2.74
CA LYS A 73 20.63 -19.57 1.49
C LYS A 73 20.34 -21.07 1.60
N SER A 74 19.35 -21.42 2.42
CA SER A 74 18.89 -22.79 2.56
C SER A 74 17.86 -23.10 1.47
N PRO A 75 18.04 -24.19 0.69
CA PRO A 75 17.04 -24.63 -0.29
C PRO A 75 15.65 -24.85 0.32
N ALA A 76 15.57 -25.12 1.62
CA ALA A 76 14.30 -25.28 2.34
C ALA A 76 13.44 -24.00 2.29
N PHE A 77 14.05 -22.80 2.20
CA PHE A 77 13.31 -21.54 2.13
C PHE A 77 12.81 -21.18 0.73
N ALA A 78 13.32 -21.84 -0.31
CA ALA A 78 12.79 -21.76 -1.67
C ALA A 78 11.74 -22.85 -1.95
N SER A 79 11.53 -23.80 -1.01
CA SER A 79 10.62 -24.92 -1.20
C SER A 79 9.18 -24.62 -0.70
N PRO A 80 8.14 -24.94 -1.49
CA PRO A 80 6.74 -24.81 -1.05
C PRO A 80 6.35 -25.82 0.03
N GLN A 81 7.14 -26.88 0.24
CA GLN A 81 6.86 -27.92 1.24
C GLN A 81 6.84 -27.33 2.65
N LEU A 82 7.72 -26.36 2.92
CA LEU A 82 7.87 -25.77 4.23
C LEU A 82 6.72 -24.78 4.52
N PHE A 83 5.93 -25.05 5.56
CA PHE A 83 4.75 -24.24 5.92
C PHE A 83 5.08 -22.76 6.15
N ILE A 84 6.21 -22.46 6.80
CA ILE A 84 6.59 -21.06 7.08
C ILE A 84 6.81 -20.26 5.78
N VAL A 85 7.32 -20.88 4.72
CA VAL A 85 7.51 -20.24 3.41
C VAL A 85 6.17 -19.82 2.82
N ARG A 86 5.20 -20.75 2.84
CA ARG A 86 3.82 -20.51 2.40
C ARG A 86 3.12 -19.42 3.23
N LEU A 87 3.33 -19.44 4.55
CA LEU A 87 2.77 -18.43 5.45
C LEU A 87 3.28 -17.03 5.11
N MET A 88 4.56 -16.88 4.77
CA MET A 88 5.13 -15.57 4.43
C MET A 88 4.57 -15.03 3.10
N GLY A 89 4.42 -15.89 2.10
CA GLY A 89 3.71 -15.54 0.86
C GLY A 89 2.27 -15.08 1.11
N LEU A 90 1.54 -15.78 1.98
CA LEU A 90 0.19 -15.38 2.40
C LEU A 90 0.20 -14.01 3.08
N LEU A 91 1.04 -13.81 4.11
CA LEU A 91 1.05 -12.57 4.90
C LEU A 91 1.44 -11.37 4.05
N LEU A 92 2.38 -11.55 3.12
CA LEU A 92 2.75 -10.54 2.16
C LEU A 92 1.56 -10.14 1.28
N ASN A 93 0.96 -11.12 0.60
CA ASN A 93 -0.10 -10.86 -0.36
C ASN A 93 -1.40 -10.37 0.33
N ALA A 94 -1.67 -10.83 1.55
CA ALA A 94 -2.79 -10.31 2.33
C ALA A 94 -2.59 -8.85 2.75
N GLY A 95 -1.34 -8.42 2.99
CA GLY A 95 -1.02 -7.00 3.19
C GLY A 95 -1.28 -6.15 1.94
N TRP A 96 -1.00 -6.70 0.75
CA TRP A 96 -1.33 -6.08 -0.54
C TRP A 96 -2.83 -5.92 -0.75
N PHE A 97 -3.60 -7.01 -0.68
CA PHE A 97 -5.06 -6.96 -0.85
C PHE A 97 -5.76 -6.17 0.25
N GLY A 98 -5.26 -6.25 1.49
CA GLY A 98 -5.76 -5.44 2.61
C GLY A 98 -5.59 -3.95 2.34
N SER A 99 -4.42 -3.54 1.85
CA SER A 99 -4.19 -2.16 1.44
C SER A 99 -5.11 -1.74 0.31
N LEU A 100 -5.25 -2.56 -0.75
CA LEU A 100 -6.14 -2.30 -1.88
C LEU A 100 -7.60 -2.08 -1.46
N LEU A 101 -8.18 -2.99 -0.66
CA LEU A 101 -9.56 -2.86 -0.19
C LEU A 101 -9.74 -1.59 0.66
N LEU A 102 -8.78 -1.27 1.52
CA LEU A 102 -8.87 -0.09 2.38
C LEU A 102 -8.70 1.22 1.61
N HIS A 103 -7.87 1.23 0.57
CA HIS A 103 -7.82 2.35 -0.39
C HIS A 103 -9.16 2.51 -1.10
N PHE A 104 -9.80 1.42 -1.51
CA PHE A 104 -11.12 1.45 -2.13
C PHE A 104 -12.19 2.04 -1.20
N PHE A 105 -12.24 1.60 0.04
CA PHE A 105 -13.14 2.19 1.03
C PHE A 105 -12.79 3.65 1.34
N THR A 106 -11.51 4.04 1.29
CA THR A 106 -11.09 5.44 1.43
C THR A 106 -11.56 6.30 0.24
N ALA A 107 -11.52 5.78 -0.99
CA ALA A 107 -12.09 6.42 -2.17
C ALA A 107 -13.62 6.59 -2.03
N LEU A 108 -14.33 5.53 -1.63
CA LEU A 108 -15.77 5.58 -1.37
C LEU A 108 -16.15 6.58 -0.25
N ASN A 109 -15.36 6.63 0.82
CA ASN A 109 -15.56 7.58 1.92
C ASN A 109 -15.43 9.02 1.42
N ARG A 110 -14.39 9.33 0.65
CA ARG A 110 -14.19 10.66 0.04
C ARG A 110 -15.32 11.01 -0.93
N PHE A 111 -15.69 10.08 -1.81
CA PHE A 111 -16.83 10.27 -2.72
C PHE A 111 -18.12 10.58 -1.96
N SER A 112 -18.42 9.79 -0.92
CA SER A 112 -19.62 9.96 -0.09
C SER A 112 -19.65 11.32 0.62
N ALA A 113 -18.49 11.82 1.07
CA ALA A 113 -18.40 13.14 1.70
C ALA A 113 -18.79 14.28 0.74
N PHE A 114 -18.49 14.14 -0.55
CA PHE A 114 -18.83 15.15 -1.56
C PHE A 114 -20.23 14.98 -2.15
N VAL A 115 -20.71 13.75 -2.32
CA VAL A 115 -22.00 13.48 -3.00
C VAL A 115 -23.16 13.41 -2.02
N PHE A 116 -22.95 12.82 -0.85
CA PHE A 116 -24.00 12.53 0.12
C PHE A 116 -23.74 13.29 1.42
N ALA A 117 -23.42 14.58 1.35
CA ALA A 117 -23.03 15.37 2.51
C ALA A 117 -24.03 15.31 3.68
N THR A 118 -25.34 15.29 3.38
CA THR A 118 -26.42 15.21 4.38
C THR A 118 -26.52 13.84 5.07
N LYS A 119 -26.15 12.76 4.36
CA LYS A 119 -26.17 11.38 4.87
C LYS A 119 -24.78 10.86 5.26
N TYR A 120 -23.74 11.67 5.11
CA TYR A 120 -22.36 11.25 5.32
C TYR A 120 -22.13 10.67 6.71
N ASN A 121 -22.62 11.35 7.75
CA ASN A 121 -22.45 10.89 9.14
C ASN A 121 -23.23 9.60 9.46
N GLN A 122 -24.32 9.32 8.71
CA GLN A 122 -25.07 8.07 8.85
C GLN A 122 -24.32 6.90 8.19
N LEU A 123 -23.68 7.16 7.04
CA LEU A 123 -22.91 6.15 6.31
C LEU A 123 -21.53 5.88 6.96
N TRP A 124 -20.82 6.95 7.34
CA TRP A 124 -19.40 6.92 7.71
C TRP A 124 -19.16 7.44 9.13
N SER A 125 -19.66 6.69 10.12
CA SER A 125 -19.28 6.88 11.52
C SER A 125 -17.88 6.30 11.80
N GLN A 126 -17.25 6.73 12.91
CA GLN A 126 -15.97 6.15 13.34
C GLN A 126 -16.07 4.64 13.63
N SER A 127 -17.18 4.20 14.25
CA SER A 127 -17.43 2.79 14.54
C SER A 127 -17.57 1.97 13.25
N ASN A 128 -18.32 2.48 12.28
CA ASN A 128 -18.48 1.81 10.98
C ASN A 128 -17.15 1.73 10.22
N ALA A 129 -16.37 2.81 10.21
CA ALA A 129 -15.04 2.81 9.60
C ALA A 129 -14.11 1.78 10.25
N PHE A 130 -14.13 1.66 11.57
CA PHE A 130 -13.34 0.65 12.27
C PHE A 130 -13.78 -0.78 11.95
N LYS A 131 -15.08 -1.05 11.88
CA LYS A 131 -15.63 -2.34 11.43
C LYS A 131 -15.18 -2.66 10.00
N ILE A 132 -15.25 -1.69 9.09
CA ILE A 132 -14.77 -1.85 7.70
C ILE A 132 -13.28 -2.21 7.68
N VAL A 133 -12.46 -1.59 8.53
CA VAL A 133 -11.03 -1.91 8.61
C VAL A 133 -10.80 -3.38 8.96
N ILE A 134 -11.48 -3.87 10.00
CA ILE A 134 -11.38 -5.28 10.42
C ILE A 134 -11.87 -6.20 9.30
N ILE A 135 -13.05 -5.93 8.74
CA ILE A 135 -13.65 -6.75 7.67
C ILE A 135 -12.72 -6.80 6.45
N ALA A 136 -12.16 -5.69 6.02
CA ALA A 136 -11.27 -5.63 4.85
C ALA A 136 -9.97 -6.43 5.09
N TRP A 137 -9.35 -6.29 6.26
CA TRP A 137 -8.14 -7.04 6.59
C TRP A 137 -8.42 -8.55 6.71
N THR A 138 -9.47 -8.95 7.42
CA THR A 138 -9.87 -10.36 7.56
C THR A 138 -10.25 -10.97 6.22
N SER A 139 -11.00 -10.26 5.38
CA SER A 139 -11.37 -10.73 4.04
C SER A 139 -10.14 -10.93 3.15
N SER A 140 -9.14 -10.06 3.28
CA SER A 140 -7.86 -10.21 2.55
C SER A 140 -7.06 -11.41 3.01
N MET A 141 -7.03 -11.67 4.32
CA MET A 141 -6.40 -12.87 4.88
C MET A 141 -7.09 -14.15 4.38
N VAL A 142 -8.43 -14.19 4.45
CA VAL A 142 -9.22 -15.32 3.96
C VAL A 142 -9.01 -15.54 2.46
N TYR A 143 -9.06 -14.47 1.66
CA TYR A 143 -8.79 -14.53 0.22
C TYR A 143 -7.42 -15.13 -0.08
N CYS A 144 -6.38 -14.75 0.67
CA CYS A 144 -5.00 -15.21 0.47
C CYS A 144 -4.70 -16.60 1.05
N THR A 145 -5.65 -17.28 1.72
CA THR A 145 -5.44 -18.63 2.28
C THR A 145 -5.04 -19.67 1.24
N HIS A 146 -5.39 -19.46 -0.03
CA HIS A 146 -5.00 -20.35 -1.12
C HIS A 146 -3.46 -20.47 -1.28
N HIS A 147 -2.69 -19.48 -0.82
CA HIS A 147 -1.21 -19.56 -0.80
C HIS A 147 -0.65 -20.58 0.20
N LEU A 148 -1.49 -21.09 1.12
CA LEU A 148 -1.11 -22.20 1.99
C LEU A 148 -1.12 -23.54 1.26
N TYR A 149 -1.62 -23.65 0.03
CA TYR A 149 -1.48 -24.85 -0.78
C TYR A 149 -0.18 -24.81 -1.58
N GLU A 150 0.58 -25.91 -1.59
CA GLU A 150 1.90 -25.97 -2.24
C GLU A 150 1.87 -25.54 -3.71
N ASN A 151 0.81 -25.93 -4.43
CA ASN A 151 0.63 -25.62 -5.84
C ASN A 151 0.29 -24.13 -6.12
N CYS A 152 -0.18 -23.39 -5.13
CA CYS A 152 -0.50 -21.95 -5.24
C CYS A 152 0.38 -21.05 -4.36
N ALA A 153 1.44 -21.60 -3.78
CA ALA A 153 2.36 -20.86 -2.92
C ALA A 153 3.00 -19.68 -3.68
N LEU A 154 3.12 -18.55 -2.98
CA LEU A 154 3.85 -17.37 -3.44
C LEU A 154 5.23 -17.38 -2.75
N LEU A 155 6.30 -17.63 -3.52
CA LEU A 155 7.64 -17.86 -2.99
C LEU A 155 8.60 -16.78 -3.46
N PHE A 156 9.58 -16.46 -2.61
CA PHE A 156 10.70 -15.61 -2.99
C PHE A 156 11.87 -16.48 -3.47
N HIS A 157 12.28 -16.33 -4.73
CA HIS A 157 13.38 -17.09 -5.32
C HIS A 157 14.70 -16.31 -5.26
N ASP A 158 15.71 -16.89 -4.61
CA ASP A 158 17.11 -16.44 -4.61
C ASP A 158 17.85 -16.85 -5.89
N GLY A 159 18.96 -16.15 -6.17
CA GLY A 159 19.96 -16.48 -7.21
C GLY A 159 19.53 -16.41 -8.68
N SER A 160 18.25 -16.61 -9.00
CA SER A 160 17.74 -16.69 -10.39
C SER A 160 16.87 -15.51 -10.78
N ALA A 161 16.13 -14.92 -9.83
CA ALA A 161 15.17 -13.87 -10.11
C ALA A 161 15.18 -12.73 -9.08
N TYR A 162 15.40 -13.00 -7.79
CA TYR A 162 15.15 -12.07 -6.68
C TYR A 162 13.69 -11.61 -6.60
N ARG A 163 12.75 -12.51 -6.94
CA ARG A 163 11.33 -12.17 -7.14
C ARG A 163 10.40 -13.05 -6.34
N TRP A 164 9.27 -12.46 -5.96
CA TRP A 164 8.11 -13.19 -5.52
C TRP A 164 7.37 -13.74 -6.73
N LEU A 165 7.28 -15.07 -6.82
CA LEU A 165 6.65 -15.78 -7.92
C LEU A 165 5.69 -16.83 -7.40
N HIS A 166 4.58 -17.01 -8.10
CA HIS A 166 3.72 -18.16 -7.88
C HIS A 166 4.41 -19.44 -8.35
N ASN A 167 4.09 -20.56 -7.74
CA ASN A 167 4.59 -21.86 -8.18
C ASN A 167 4.25 -22.12 -9.66
N THR A 168 5.14 -22.77 -10.41
CA THR A 168 5.03 -22.95 -11.87
C THR A 168 3.99 -23.99 -12.29
N THR A 169 3.31 -24.62 -11.34
CA THR A 169 2.22 -25.57 -11.60
C THR A 169 1.03 -24.91 -12.29
N PHE A 170 0.18 -25.72 -12.92
CA PHE A 170 -1.09 -25.27 -13.51
C PHE A 170 -1.95 -24.44 -12.55
N HIS A 171 -2.09 -24.89 -11.29
CA HIS A 171 -2.84 -24.16 -10.28
C HIS A 171 -2.16 -22.85 -9.88
N GLY A 172 -0.84 -22.82 -9.82
CA GLY A 172 -0.08 -21.61 -9.49
C GLY A 172 -0.24 -20.52 -10.55
N GLN A 173 -0.29 -20.89 -11.83
CA GLN A 173 -0.63 -19.97 -12.92
C GLN A 173 -2.04 -19.42 -12.82
N ILE A 174 -3.03 -20.27 -12.49
CA ILE A 174 -4.42 -19.82 -12.24
C ILE A 174 -4.45 -18.83 -11.08
N CYS A 175 -3.81 -19.16 -9.96
CA CYS A 175 -3.73 -18.29 -8.78
C CYS A 175 -3.04 -16.95 -9.10
N SER A 176 -1.99 -16.95 -9.94
CA SER A 176 -1.32 -15.74 -10.40
C SER A 176 -2.26 -14.85 -11.23
N ASN A 177 -2.94 -15.43 -12.22
CA ASN A 177 -3.86 -14.72 -13.10
C ASN A 177 -5.06 -14.14 -12.34
N ILE A 178 -5.63 -14.90 -11.39
CA ILE A 178 -6.72 -14.41 -10.54
C ILE A 178 -6.24 -13.23 -9.68
N ASN A 179 -5.07 -13.34 -9.03
CA ASN A 179 -4.54 -12.24 -8.22
C ASN A 179 -4.29 -10.97 -9.04
N ALA A 180 -3.76 -11.10 -10.25
CA ALA A 180 -3.57 -9.99 -11.18
C ALA A 180 -4.91 -9.35 -11.58
N ALA A 181 -5.88 -10.18 -11.99
CA ALA A 181 -7.21 -9.72 -12.40
C ALA A 181 -7.96 -8.99 -11.26
N VAL A 182 -7.97 -9.57 -10.06
CA VAL A 182 -8.63 -8.96 -8.88
C VAL A 182 -7.94 -7.65 -8.50
N SER A 183 -6.60 -7.60 -8.51
CA SER A 183 -5.85 -6.37 -8.23
C SER A 183 -6.21 -5.28 -9.24
N LEU A 184 -6.17 -5.58 -10.54
CA LEU A 184 -6.53 -4.63 -11.59
C LEU A 184 -7.97 -4.15 -11.47
N LEU A 185 -8.92 -5.05 -11.19
CA LEU A 185 -10.33 -4.70 -11.03
C LEU A 185 -10.55 -3.72 -9.86
N ILE A 186 -9.96 -3.99 -8.70
CA ILE A 186 -10.07 -3.10 -7.53
C ILE A 186 -9.45 -1.74 -7.87
N ILE A 187 -8.25 -1.72 -8.46
CA ILE A 187 -7.55 -0.47 -8.81
C ILE A 187 -8.32 0.37 -9.81
N MET A 188 -8.88 -0.26 -10.85
CA MET A 188 -9.70 0.44 -11.82
C MET A 188 -10.95 1.04 -11.17
N ALA A 189 -11.63 0.29 -10.29
CA ALA A 189 -12.76 0.80 -9.53
C ALA A 189 -12.38 1.99 -8.63
N MET A 190 -11.24 1.90 -7.93
CA MET A 190 -10.69 3.00 -7.12
C MET A 190 -10.39 4.24 -7.97
N ALA A 191 -9.70 4.07 -9.10
CA ALA A 191 -9.33 5.15 -9.99
C ALA A 191 -10.58 5.85 -10.57
N CYS A 192 -11.61 5.08 -10.95
CA CYS A 192 -12.89 5.64 -11.40
C CYS A 192 -13.57 6.48 -10.31
N ILE A 193 -13.65 5.97 -9.07
CA ILE A 193 -14.27 6.70 -7.94
C ILE A 193 -13.50 7.98 -7.63
N ASP A 194 -12.18 7.92 -7.59
CA ASP A 194 -11.32 9.07 -7.33
C ASP A 194 -11.40 10.11 -8.46
N PHE A 195 -11.49 9.67 -9.72
CA PHE A 195 -11.67 10.55 -10.87
C PHE A 195 -13.01 11.28 -10.82
N ILE A 196 -14.11 10.57 -10.54
CA ILE A 196 -15.44 11.19 -10.38
C ILE A 196 -15.42 12.17 -9.20
N THR A 197 -14.80 11.80 -8.08
CA THR A 197 -14.65 12.67 -6.90
C THR A 197 -13.85 13.93 -7.25
N LEU A 198 -12.78 13.81 -8.03
CA LEU A 198 -11.99 14.94 -8.50
C LEU A 198 -12.82 15.89 -9.36
N ILE A 199 -13.59 15.38 -10.33
CA ILE A 199 -14.47 16.19 -11.18
C ILE A 199 -15.45 16.99 -10.32
N LYS A 200 -16.14 16.33 -9.37
CA LYS A 200 -17.10 16.99 -8.48
C LYS A 200 -16.44 18.04 -7.60
N MET A 201 -15.24 17.76 -7.11
CA MET A 201 -14.47 18.72 -6.30
C MET A 201 -14.03 19.94 -7.10
N LEU A 202 -13.61 19.75 -8.36
CA LEU A 202 -13.27 20.85 -9.26
C LEU A 202 -14.51 21.69 -9.61
N ALA A 203 -15.65 21.06 -9.89
CA ALA A 203 -16.92 21.75 -10.13
C ALA A 203 -17.35 22.57 -8.91
N TYR A 204 -17.26 21.98 -7.70
CA TYR A 204 -17.56 22.69 -6.45
C TYR A 204 -16.61 23.88 -6.20
N ARG A 205 -15.31 23.72 -6.45
CA ARG A 205 -14.33 24.81 -6.34
C ARG A 205 -14.65 25.98 -7.28
N ARG A 206 -15.05 25.68 -8.53
CA ARG A 206 -15.47 26.70 -9.49
C ARG A 206 -16.72 27.45 -9.03
N ALA A 207 -17.69 26.74 -8.43
CA ALA A 207 -18.92 27.35 -7.93
C ALA A 207 -18.70 28.22 -6.67
N MET A 208 -17.82 27.83 -5.75
CA MET A 208 -17.74 28.42 -4.41
C MET A 208 -16.67 29.50 -4.18
N ARG A 209 -15.82 29.85 -5.17
CA ARG A 209 -14.68 30.81 -5.04
C ARG A 209 -13.91 30.73 -3.71
N ARG A 210 -13.87 29.56 -3.07
CA ARG A 210 -13.22 29.36 -1.77
C ARG A 210 -11.91 28.62 -1.98
N ASN A 211 -10.87 29.07 -1.28
CA ASN A 211 -9.58 28.40 -1.11
C ASN A 211 -9.74 27.08 -0.34
N MET A 212 -10.45 26.12 -0.93
CA MET A 212 -10.58 24.78 -0.39
C MET A 212 -9.22 24.09 -0.49
N GLY A 213 -8.72 23.60 0.64
CA GLY A 213 -7.33 23.19 0.83
C GLY A 213 -6.78 22.31 -0.30
N ILE A 214 -5.56 22.63 -0.72
CA ILE A 214 -4.72 21.91 -1.71
C ILE A 214 -4.66 20.39 -1.46
N SER A 215 -4.84 19.98 -0.20
CA SER A 215 -4.75 18.59 0.27
C SER A 215 -5.67 17.61 -0.47
N VAL A 216 -6.90 18.01 -0.80
CA VAL A 216 -7.90 17.05 -1.32
C VAL A 216 -7.69 16.75 -2.82
N VAL A 217 -7.35 17.75 -3.63
CA VAL A 217 -7.05 17.57 -5.08
C VAL A 217 -5.84 16.68 -5.28
N GLY A 218 -4.86 16.84 -4.40
CA GLY A 218 -3.65 16.03 -4.43
C GLY A 218 -3.94 14.53 -4.32
N SER A 219 -4.79 14.16 -3.37
CA SER A 219 -5.09 12.77 -3.07
C SER A 219 -5.74 11.97 -4.22
N CYS A 220 -6.31 12.62 -5.23
CA CYS A 220 -6.88 11.94 -6.40
C CYS A 220 -5.86 11.67 -7.52
N LYS A 221 -4.71 12.35 -7.55
CA LYS A 221 -3.66 12.12 -8.58
C LYS A 221 -2.94 10.78 -8.40
N PHE A 222 -3.03 10.17 -7.22
CA PHE A 222 -2.23 9.01 -6.86
C PHE A 222 -2.85 7.66 -7.24
N GLY A 223 -4.15 7.59 -7.47
CA GLY A 223 -4.77 6.41 -8.07
C GLY A 223 -4.09 6.03 -9.39
N MET A 224 -3.72 7.04 -10.20
CA MET A 224 -2.98 6.84 -11.45
C MET A 224 -1.57 6.28 -11.24
N ILE A 225 -0.87 6.70 -10.19
CA ILE A 225 0.47 6.19 -9.88
C ILE A 225 0.40 4.72 -9.49
N TYR A 226 -0.62 4.32 -8.73
CA TYR A 226 -0.82 2.93 -8.34
C TYR A 226 -1.15 2.03 -9.55
N VAL A 227 -1.97 2.52 -10.49
CA VAL A 227 -2.18 1.87 -11.79
C VAL A 227 -0.85 1.64 -12.50
N SER A 228 0.04 2.64 -12.55
CA SER A 228 1.35 2.50 -13.18
C SER A 228 2.20 1.40 -12.53
N PHE A 229 2.26 1.31 -11.20
CA PHE A 229 3.02 0.25 -10.52
C PHE A 229 2.48 -1.15 -10.82
N VAL A 230 1.15 -1.31 -10.80
CA VAL A 230 0.54 -2.62 -11.07
C VAL A 230 0.68 -3.03 -12.52
N LEU A 231 0.60 -2.07 -13.45
CA LEU A 231 0.97 -2.31 -14.83
C LEU A 231 2.44 -2.74 -14.90
N SER A 232 3.37 -2.05 -14.24
CA SER A 232 4.78 -2.48 -14.23
C SER A 232 4.96 -3.91 -13.70
N PHE A 233 4.27 -4.31 -12.61
CA PHE A 233 4.37 -5.68 -12.07
C PHE A 233 3.98 -6.76 -13.06
N ASN A 234 2.86 -6.54 -13.75
CA ASN A 234 2.26 -7.57 -14.60
C ASN A 234 2.80 -7.53 -16.03
N VAL A 235 3.17 -6.33 -16.50
CA VAL A 235 3.55 -6.10 -17.90
C VAL A 235 5.05 -6.27 -18.10
N THR A 236 5.91 -5.81 -17.19
CA THR A 236 7.37 -5.90 -17.38
C THR A 236 7.90 -7.30 -17.70
N PRO A 237 7.39 -8.40 -17.10
CA PRO A 237 7.80 -9.77 -17.47
C PRO A 237 7.56 -10.17 -18.93
N HIS A 238 6.67 -9.45 -19.64
CA HIS A 238 6.39 -9.70 -21.05
C HIS A 238 7.38 -9.00 -21.99
N PHE A 239 8.14 -8.01 -21.48
CA PHE A 239 9.03 -7.17 -22.29
C PHE A 239 10.51 -7.33 -21.95
N SER A 240 10.83 -7.89 -20.78
CA SER A 240 12.22 -8.06 -20.34
C SER A 240 12.42 -9.40 -19.67
N THR A 241 13.52 -10.06 -20.00
CA THR A 241 14.03 -11.26 -19.31
C THR A 241 15.19 -10.94 -18.37
N ASP A 242 15.66 -9.68 -18.35
CA ASP A 242 16.76 -9.25 -17.48
C ASP A 242 16.37 -9.35 -16.00
N LYS A 243 17.17 -10.06 -15.21
CA LYS A 243 16.92 -10.32 -13.80
C LYS A 243 16.80 -9.05 -12.96
N TRP A 244 17.63 -8.04 -13.23
CA TRP A 244 17.66 -6.79 -12.47
C TRP A 244 16.45 -5.93 -12.81
N ILE A 245 16.09 -5.83 -14.09
CA ILE A 245 14.86 -5.14 -14.53
C ILE A 245 13.64 -5.81 -13.88
N LEU A 246 13.60 -7.14 -13.87
CA LEU A 246 12.50 -7.88 -13.27
C LEU A 246 12.46 -7.76 -11.74
N PHE A 247 13.61 -7.80 -11.07
CA PHE A 247 13.73 -7.57 -9.64
C PHE A 247 13.23 -6.17 -9.24
N VAL A 248 13.71 -5.14 -9.95
CA VAL A 248 13.36 -3.74 -9.69
C VAL A 248 11.88 -3.49 -9.97
N SER A 249 11.38 -3.95 -11.13
CA SER A 249 9.97 -3.76 -11.51
C SER A 249 9.00 -4.51 -10.61
N SER A 250 9.40 -5.65 -10.03
CA SER A 250 8.53 -6.47 -9.17
C SER A 250 8.79 -6.26 -7.67
N THR A 251 9.79 -6.90 -7.08
CA THR A 251 10.02 -6.86 -5.62
C THR A 251 10.24 -5.44 -5.11
N ILE A 252 11.16 -4.68 -5.73
CA ILE A 252 11.43 -3.31 -5.29
C ILE A 252 10.25 -2.40 -5.59
N GLY A 253 9.65 -2.51 -6.78
CA GLY A 253 8.44 -1.77 -7.11
C GLY A 253 7.30 -2.03 -6.12
N TRP A 254 7.13 -3.28 -5.64
CA TRP A 254 6.07 -3.65 -4.69
C TRP A 254 6.31 -2.99 -3.33
N ILE A 255 7.54 -3.05 -2.83
CA ILE A 255 7.93 -2.33 -1.62
C ILE A 255 7.67 -0.82 -1.80
N LEU A 256 8.09 -0.24 -2.92
CA LEU A 256 7.90 1.18 -3.21
C LEU A 256 6.42 1.57 -3.32
N ALA A 257 5.56 0.71 -3.88
CA ALA A 257 4.11 0.95 -3.94
C ALA A 257 3.51 1.08 -2.51
N HIS A 258 3.93 0.23 -1.58
CA HIS A 258 3.54 0.36 -0.17
C HIS A 258 4.18 1.58 0.51
N SER A 259 5.44 1.91 0.20
CA SER A 259 6.14 3.09 0.74
C SER A 259 5.49 4.40 0.31
N LEU A 260 5.09 4.51 -0.96
CA LEU A 260 4.50 5.71 -1.53
C LEU A 260 3.22 6.11 -0.80
N ASN A 261 2.39 5.15 -0.38
CA ASN A 261 1.15 5.45 0.36
C ASN A 261 1.39 6.28 1.63
N GLY A 262 2.41 5.92 2.43
CA GLY A 262 2.82 6.71 3.59
C GLY A 262 3.35 8.08 3.18
N LEU A 263 4.25 8.12 2.19
CA LEU A 263 4.80 9.39 1.71
C LEU A 263 3.71 10.35 1.20
N CYS A 264 2.72 9.84 0.47
CA CYS A 264 1.57 10.60 -0.02
C CYS A 264 0.79 11.24 1.12
N PHE A 265 0.52 10.47 2.17
CA PHE A 265 -0.17 10.98 3.34
C PHE A 265 0.60 12.16 3.95
N LEU A 266 1.93 12.08 4.06
CA LEU A 266 2.77 13.18 4.56
C LEU A 266 2.74 14.40 3.63
N ILE A 267 2.93 14.20 2.32
CA ILE A 267 3.00 15.29 1.34
C ILE A 267 1.70 16.08 1.33
N PHE A 268 0.55 15.41 1.24
CA PHE A 268 -0.73 16.11 1.14
C PHE A 268 -1.20 16.76 2.43
N ASN A 269 -0.67 16.29 3.54
CA ASN A 269 -0.93 16.89 4.83
C ASN A 269 0.22 17.81 5.29
N ARG A 270 1.27 18.02 4.48
CA ARG A 270 2.42 18.86 4.84
C ARG A 270 2.01 20.28 5.20
N ASN A 271 1.18 20.91 4.37
CA ASN A 271 0.66 22.26 4.63
C ASN A 271 -0.18 22.34 5.91
N LEU A 272 -0.79 21.22 6.29
CA LEU A 272 -1.60 21.08 7.48
C LEU A 272 -0.77 20.81 8.74
N LEU A 273 0.42 20.21 8.58
CA LEU A 273 1.41 19.94 9.62
C LEU A 273 2.25 21.18 9.95
N CYS A 274 2.70 21.93 8.94
CA CYS A 274 3.54 23.11 9.12
C CYS A 274 2.78 24.31 9.71
N LYS A 275 1.50 24.52 9.36
CA LYS A 275 0.75 25.74 9.77
C LYS A 275 0.53 25.90 11.29
N LYS A 276 0.70 24.85 12.11
CA LYS A 276 0.63 24.99 13.58
C LYS A 276 1.94 25.43 14.23
N LYS A 277 3.11 25.16 13.64
CA LYS A 277 4.38 25.68 14.17
C LYS A 277 4.43 27.22 14.11
N LEU A 278 3.79 27.83 13.10
CA LEU A 278 3.79 29.28 12.94
C LEU A 278 2.76 29.99 13.85
N ARG A 279 1.60 29.38 14.10
CA ARG A 279 0.51 29.99 14.90
C ARG A 279 0.71 29.87 16.42
N ALA A 280 1.60 28.98 16.87
CA ALA A 280 1.99 28.87 18.28
C ALA A 280 3.04 29.91 18.71
N MET A 281 3.68 30.61 17.76
CA MET A 281 4.66 31.68 18.04
C MET A 281 4.05 33.10 18.02
N THR A 282 2.74 33.26 17.74
CA THR A 282 2.15 34.57 17.38
C THR A 282 0.91 34.97 18.17
N VAL A 283 0.68 34.43 19.38
CA VAL A 283 -0.44 34.88 20.23
C VAL A 283 0.08 35.32 21.59
N THR A 284 0.51 36.58 21.68
CA THR A 284 0.47 37.38 22.90
C THR A 284 -0.99 37.64 23.26
N PRO A 285 -1.43 37.45 24.52
CA PRO A 285 -2.79 37.79 24.92
C PRO A 285 -2.86 39.28 25.23
N ILE A 286 -3.64 40.04 24.45
CA ILE A 286 -4.09 41.37 24.87
C ILE A 286 -5.40 41.17 25.63
N ALA A 287 -5.40 41.67 26.86
CA ALA A 287 -6.46 41.57 27.84
C ALA A 287 -7.67 42.47 27.53
N ASN A 288 -8.81 41.96 27.98
CA ASN A 288 -10.17 42.48 28.15
C ASN A 288 -10.36 44.00 28.33
N PHE A 289 -11.45 44.50 27.74
CA PHE A 289 -12.49 45.28 28.41
C PHE A 289 -13.83 44.54 28.23
#